data_AF-A0A2J8JA23-F1
#
_entry.id   AF-A0A2J8JA23-F1
#
_cell.length_a   1.000
_cell.length_b   1.000
_cell.length_c   1.000
_cell.angle_alpha   90.00
_cell.angle_beta   90.00
_cell.angle_gamma   90.00
#
_symmetry.space_group_name_H-M   'P 1'
#
loop_
_entity.id
_entity.type
_entity.pdbx_description
1 polymer ?
#
loop_
_entity_poly.entity_id
_entity_poly.type
_entity_poly.pdbx_seq_one_letter_code
_entity_poly.pdbx_strand_id
1 'polypeptide(L)'
;MKLTSCLERALGDVFLLIGKECPFLLRDLLSSEELAQVFSQSVMNVLKVFIGSPCGLNLRNILWHGFASPEEIPPKYCSMMILLTAGLGQLLKSYLQNTKLTLAHRSFISLTNLEDLIVFPDVTYEVLSVLEEVMMKSAFILKIMLPYWEVALVKFKSHRFADCAILLLTQLETGLRNVFATLNRCPKRLLTAEILAKHLNDGKINQLPLFLGEPAMEFLWDFLNHQEGPRIRDHLSHGEINLHEFSKETTNQLLAFSLVLLLRFVDDSLLSVFKEKAAVELLISLAEGYSSRCHPVFQLKKQVLSCEESIRVWALLPFPEELTREAVRLEDNSETNACHSLITKMMDELYHHMPENHCVLKDLDRLPTEMWPQLLRELCSTPVPTLFCPRIVLEVLVVLRSIGKQCRRVSSQVTVASELRHRQWVERTLRSRQRQNYLRMWSSIRLLSPVLSLILLLIVLELVNIHAVCGKNAHEYQQYLKFVKSILQYTENLVAYTSYEKNKWNETINLTHTALLKMWTFSEKKQMLIHLAKKSTSKVLL
;
A
#
# COMPACT_ATOMS: atom_id res chain seq x y z
N MET A 1 -23.20 -14.96 5.44
CA MET A 1 -22.20 -13.97 5.00
C MET A 1 -22.83 -12.60 4.80
N LYS A 2 -23.54 -12.32 3.68
CA LYS A 2 -24.11 -10.97 3.45
C LYS A 2 -24.98 -10.43 4.58
N LEU A 3 -25.92 -11.23 5.06
CA LEU A 3 -26.81 -10.81 6.15
C LEU A 3 -26.05 -10.41 7.42
N THR A 4 -25.02 -11.18 7.81
CA THR A 4 -24.22 -10.87 9.02
C THR A 4 -23.42 -9.59 8.83
N SER A 5 -22.88 -9.35 7.63
CA SER A 5 -22.09 -8.15 7.32
C SER A 5 -22.95 -6.89 7.20
N CYS A 6 -24.11 -6.98 6.56
CA CYS A 6 -25.08 -5.88 6.52
C CYS A 6 -25.60 -5.55 7.92
N LEU A 7 -25.87 -6.56 8.75
CA LEU A 7 -26.31 -6.35 10.13
C LEU A 7 -25.21 -5.72 10.98
N GLU A 8 -23.97 -6.18 10.86
CA GLU A 8 -22.82 -5.58 11.55
C GLU A 8 -22.66 -4.09 11.19
N ARG A 9 -22.74 -3.74 9.90
CA ARG A 9 -22.74 -2.34 9.47
C ARG A 9 -23.91 -1.55 10.09
N ALA A 10 -25.13 -2.08 10.00
CA ALA A 10 -26.32 -1.40 10.50
C ALA A 10 -26.27 -1.16 12.01
N LEU A 11 -25.76 -2.13 12.79
CA LEU A 11 -25.57 -1.97 14.23
C LEU A 11 -24.56 -0.88 14.55
N GLY A 12 -23.48 -0.75 13.76
CA GLY A 12 -22.54 0.35 13.95
C GLY A 12 -23.14 1.72 13.65
N ASP A 13 -24.04 1.83 12.67
CA ASP A 13 -24.79 3.08 12.41
C ASP A 13 -25.70 3.42 13.61
N VAL A 14 -26.37 2.41 14.19
CA VAL A 14 -27.23 2.60 15.38
C VAL A 14 -26.41 2.97 16.61
N PHE A 15 -25.24 2.36 16.80
CA PHE A 15 -24.34 2.67 17.91
C PHE A 15 -23.98 4.16 17.93
N LEU A 16 -23.72 4.76 16.76
CA LEU A 16 -23.36 6.17 16.62
C LEU A 16 -24.50 7.17 16.89
N LEU A 17 -25.73 6.69 17.15
CA LEU A 17 -26.78 7.54 17.71
C LEU A 17 -26.46 8.05 19.11
N ILE A 18 -25.66 7.28 19.87
CA ILE A 18 -25.34 7.53 21.28
C ILE A 18 -23.83 7.64 21.48
N GLY A 19 -23.07 6.70 20.92
CA GLY A 19 -21.62 6.61 21.04
C GLY A 19 -20.88 7.58 20.12
N LYS A 20 -19.58 7.77 20.38
CA LYS A 20 -18.70 8.65 19.59
C LYS A 20 -17.91 7.90 18.53
N GLU A 21 -17.32 6.75 18.90
CA GLU A 21 -16.49 5.94 18.02
C GLU A 21 -16.99 4.49 18.04
N CYS A 22 -17.39 3.97 16.88
CA CYS A 22 -17.89 2.61 16.75
C CYS A 22 -16.76 1.60 17.06
N PRO A 23 -17.00 0.61 17.93
CA PRO A 23 -16.04 -0.47 18.18
C PRO A 23 -15.67 -1.19 16.88
N PHE A 24 -14.39 -1.54 16.74
CA PHE A 24 -13.87 -2.26 15.57
C PHE A 24 -14.31 -3.74 15.54
N LEU A 25 -14.35 -4.40 16.71
CA LEU A 25 -14.73 -5.81 16.80
C LEU A 25 -16.24 -5.96 17.01
N LEU A 26 -16.89 -6.79 16.19
CA LEU A 26 -18.31 -7.12 16.33
C LEU A 26 -18.70 -7.57 17.74
N ARG A 27 -17.84 -8.36 18.41
CA ARG A 27 -18.08 -8.82 19.78
C ARG A 27 -18.23 -7.65 20.75
N ASP A 28 -17.40 -6.62 20.58
CA ASP A 28 -17.36 -5.46 21.47
C ASP A 28 -18.54 -4.54 21.13
N LEU A 29 -18.85 -4.37 19.84
CA LEU A 29 -20.08 -3.70 19.39
C LEU A 29 -21.34 -4.34 19.98
N LEU A 30 -21.48 -5.66 19.90
CA LEU A 30 -22.62 -6.39 20.47
C LEU A 30 -22.69 -6.31 22.00
N SER A 31 -21.57 -6.00 22.66
CA SER A 31 -21.49 -5.87 24.12
C SER A 31 -21.62 -4.44 24.62
N SER A 32 -21.83 -3.48 23.72
CA SER A 32 -22.00 -2.07 24.05
C SER A 32 -23.30 -1.80 24.82
N GLU A 33 -23.22 -0.87 25.78
CA GLU A 33 -24.38 -0.36 26.50
C GLU A 33 -25.26 0.50 25.59
N GLU A 34 -24.64 1.18 24.63
CA GLU A 34 -25.29 2.03 23.64
C GLU A 34 -26.31 1.24 22.80
N LEU A 35 -25.94 0.06 22.29
CA LEU A 35 -26.91 -0.78 21.58
C LEU A 35 -27.94 -1.42 22.51
N ALA A 36 -27.56 -1.75 23.74
CA ALA A 36 -28.50 -2.27 24.74
C ALA A 36 -29.54 -1.21 25.13
N GLN A 37 -29.21 0.07 25.12
CA GLN A 37 -30.16 1.17 25.35
C GLN A 37 -31.21 1.26 24.23
N VAL A 38 -30.82 0.99 22.98
CA VAL A 38 -31.74 1.05 21.83
C VAL A 38 -32.59 -0.23 21.72
N PHE A 39 -31.97 -1.40 21.87
CA PHE A 39 -32.60 -2.69 21.57
C PHE A 39 -32.99 -3.53 22.78
N SER A 40 -32.64 -3.10 24.00
CA SER A 40 -32.64 -3.87 25.25
C SER A 40 -31.54 -4.93 25.35
N GLN A 41 -31.11 -5.19 26.58
CA GLN A 41 -30.08 -6.20 26.88
C GLN A 41 -30.48 -7.61 26.43
N SER A 42 -31.75 -7.98 26.57
CA SER A 42 -32.25 -9.32 26.21
C SER A 42 -32.09 -9.60 24.72
N VAL A 43 -32.42 -8.64 23.86
CA VAL A 43 -32.27 -8.77 22.40
C VAL A 43 -30.80 -8.86 22.02
N MET A 44 -29.95 -8.01 22.61
CA MET A 44 -28.51 -8.05 22.38
C MET A 44 -27.89 -9.38 22.81
N ASN A 45 -28.34 -9.97 23.92
CA ASN A 45 -27.89 -11.28 24.38
C ASN A 45 -28.25 -12.39 23.38
N VAL A 46 -29.47 -12.38 22.83
CA VAL A 46 -29.85 -13.33 21.76
C VAL A 46 -28.94 -13.16 20.54
N LEU A 47 -28.69 -11.92 20.13
CA LEU A 47 -27.84 -11.65 18.98
C LEU A 47 -26.39 -12.13 19.17
N LYS A 48 -25.84 -11.97 20.39
CA LYS A 48 -24.53 -12.49 20.78
C LYS A 48 -24.42 -14.01 20.63
N VAL A 49 -25.50 -14.75 20.89
CA VAL A 49 -25.52 -16.21 20.70
C VAL A 49 -25.36 -16.57 19.23
N PHE A 50 -25.95 -15.81 18.30
CA PHE A 50 -25.91 -16.14 16.88
C PHE A 50 -24.62 -15.70 16.19
N ILE A 51 -24.17 -14.47 16.41
CA ILE A 51 -23.07 -13.84 15.63
C ILE A 51 -21.95 -13.27 16.49
N GLY A 52 -22.03 -13.42 17.81
CA GLY A 52 -21.07 -12.84 18.75
C GLY A 52 -19.86 -13.72 19.01
N SER A 53 -19.69 -14.17 20.26
CA SER A 53 -18.46 -14.81 20.71
C SER A 53 -18.34 -16.28 20.29
N PRO A 54 -17.14 -16.88 20.35
CA PRO A 54 -16.92 -18.31 20.14
C PRO A 54 -17.70 -19.24 21.11
N CYS A 55 -18.23 -18.71 22.21
CA CYS A 55 -19.08 -19.47 23.14
C CYS A 55 -20.52 -19.67 22.63
N GLY A 56 -20.91 -18.99 21.55
CA GLY A 56 -22.20 -19.16 20.86
C GLY A 56 -22.05 -19.88 19.51
N LEU A 57 -23.05 -19.75 18.63
CA LEU A 57 -23.01 -20.28 17.27
C LEU A 57 -21.92 -19.61 16.42
N ASN A 58 -21.63 -18.32 16.66
CA ASN A 58 -20.57 -17.58 15.97
C ASN A 58 -20.66 -17.69 14.43
N LEU A 59 -21.88 -17.63 13.89
CA LEU A 59 -22.17 -17.88 12.47
C LEU A 59 -21.39 -16.96 11.54
N ARG A 60 -21.13 -15.71 11.97
CA ARG A 60 -20.32 -14.75 11.21
C ARG A 60 -18.94 -15.31 10.93
N ASN A 61 -18.20 -15.75 11.95
CA ASN A 61 -16.84 -16.23 11.78
C ASN A 61 -16.78 -17.61 11.12
N ILE A 62 -17.71 -18.52 11.46
CA ILE A 62 -17.77 -19.84 10.81
C ILE A 62 -17.90 -19.70 9.28
N LEU A 63 -18.78 -18.79 8.83
CA LEU A 63 -19.00 -18.57 7.41
C LEU A 63 -17.85 -17.79 6.75
N TRP A 64 -17.40 -16.67 7.33
CA TRP A 64 -16.37 -15.81 6.73
C TRP A 64 -14.94 -16.36 6.78
N HIS A 65 -14.72 -17.45 7.53
CA HIS A 65 -13.47 -18.22 7.49
C HIS A 65 -13.58 -19.52 6.68
N GLY A 66 -14.74 -19.77 6.05
CA GLY A 66 -14.95 -20.92 5.17
C GLY A 66 -14.97 -22.27 5.90
N PHE A 67 -15.35 -22.30 7.17
CA PHE A 67 -15.39 -23.55 7.96
C PHE A 67 -16.60 -24.41 7.64
N ALA A 68 -17.73 -23.78 7.32
CA ALA A 68 -18.96 -24.52 7.01
C ALA A 68 -18.98 -25.02 5.58
N SER A 69 -19.27 -26.31 5.38
CA SER A 69 -19.56 -26.87 4.07
C SER A 69 -20.97 -26.49 3.58
N PRO A 70 -21.26 -26.66 2.28
CA PRO A 70 -22.63 -26.57 1.77
C PRO A 70 -23.58 -27.42 2.62
N GLU A 71 -24.75 -26.87 2.90
CA GLU A 71 -25.83 -27.50 3.70
C GLU A 71 -25.51 -27.79 5.18
N GLU A 72 -24.27 -27.58 5.64
CA GLU A 72 -23.89 -27.81 7.04
C GLU A 72 -24.58 -26.84 8.00
N ILE A 73 -24.85 -25.61 7.55
CA ILE A 73 -25.62 -24.63 8.32
C ILE A 73 -27.11 -24.78 8.00
N PRO A 74 -27.94 -25.20 8.97
CA PRO A 74 -29.38 -25.33 8.77
C PRO A 74 -30.03 -24.01 8.29
N PRO A 75 -30.88 -24.04 7.25
CA PRO A 75 -31.57 -22.85 6.73
C PRO A 75 -32.40 -22.08 7.77
N LYS A 76 -32.84 -22.76 8.83
CA LYS A 76 -33.53 -22.16 9.99
C LYS A 76 -32.71 -21.06 10.67
N TYR A 77 -31.38 -21.17 10.71
CA TYR A 77 -30.54 -20.11 11.29
C TYR A 77 -30.53 -18.85 10.43
N CYS A 78 -30.49 -18.99 9.11
CA CYS A 78 -30.63 -17.85 8.19
C CYS A 78 -32.01 -17.19 8.35
N SER A 79 -33.07 -18.00 8.38
CA SER A 79 -34.44 -17.53 8.58
C SER A 79 -34.61 -16.78 9.90
N MET A 80 -34.05 -17.31 10.99
CA MET A 80 -34.05 -16.67 12.29
C MET A 80 -33.27 -15.35 12.28
N MET A 81 -32.11 -15.30 11.62
CA MET A 81 -31.34 -14.05 11.50
C MET A 81 -32.10 -12.97 10.72
N ILE A 82 -32.86 -13.33 9.68
CA ILE A 82 -33.72 -12.39 8.94
C ILE A 82 -34.81 -11.84 9.87
N LEU A 83 -35.49 -12.72 10.63
CA LEU A 83 -36.51 -12.32 11.60
C LEU A 83 -35.95 -11.41 12.69
N LEU A 84 -34.80 -11.75 13.27
CA LEU A 84 -34.10 -10.91 14.25
C LEU A 84 -33.76 -9.54 13.66
N THR A 85 -33.24 -9.49 12.44
CA THR A 85 -32.89 -8.23 11.76
C THR A 85 -34.13 -7.36 11.53
N ALA A 86 -35.25 -7.95 11.09
CA ALA A 86 -36.50 -7.23 10.92
C ALA A 86 -37.05 -6.70 12.25
N GLY A 87 -36.99 -7.51 13.31
CA GLY A 87 -37.38 -7.11 14.67
C GLY A 87 -36.54 -5.95 15.21
N LEU A 88 -35.21 -5.99 15.02
CA LEU A 88 -34.32 -4.86 15.34
C LEU A 88 -34.74 -3.59 14.60
N GLY A 89 -35.11 -3.69 13.32
CA GLY A 89 -35.61 -2.54 12.56
C GLY A 89 -36.88 -1.91 13.15
N GLN A 90 -37.80 -2.73 13.68
CA GLN A 90 -39.02 -2.24 14.35
C GLN A 90 -38.71 -1.54 15.68
N LEU A 91 -37.80 -2.11 16.48
CA LEU A 91 -37.33 -1.50 17.72
C LEU A 91 -36.64 -0.17 17.46
N LEU A 92 -35.75 -0.12 16.46
CA LEU A 92 -35.06 1.11 16.05
C LEU A 92 -36.06 2.18 15.62
N LYS A 93 -37.05 1.83 14.80
CA LYS A 93 -38.08 2.77 14.35
C LYS A 93 -38.82 3.39 15.55
N SER A 94 -39.20 2.58 16.52
CA SER A 94 -39.87 3.04 17.74
C SER A 94 -38.97 3.94 18.58
N TYR A 95 -37.69 3.58 18.72
CA TYR A 95 -36.70 4.38 19.45
C TYR A 95 -36.48 5.75 18.79
N LEU A 96 -36.32 5.82 17.47
CA LEU A 96 -36.14 7.07 16.73
C LEU A 96 -37.38 7.97 16.82
N GLN A 97 -38.59 7.39 16.78
CA GLN A 97 -39.83 8.15 16.98
C GLN A 97 -39.92 8.79 18.36
N ASN A 98 -39.52 8.05 19.41
CA ASN A 98 -39.57 8.53 20.79
C ASN A 98 -38.49 9.58 21.09
N THR A 99 -37.29 9.40 20.54
CA THR A 99 -36.13 10.27 20.81
C THR A 99 -35.99 11.43 19.83
N LYS A 100 -36.70 11.39 18.70
CA LYS A 100 -36.58 12.33 17.57
C LYS A 100 -35.16 12.42 16.98
N LEU A 101 -34.32 11.41 17.23
CA LEU A 101 -33.00 11.30 16.62
C LEU A 101 -33.13 10.90 15.15
N THR A 102 -32.13 11.28 14.35
CA THR A 102 -32.02 10.88 12.94
C THR A 102 -30.87 9.90 12.79
N LEU A 103 -31.14 8.76 12.16
CA LEU A 103 -30.10 7.78 11.85
C LEU A 103 -29.25 8.28 10.67
N ALA A 104 -27.97 8.50 10.92
CA ALA A 104 -26.99 8.79 9.89
C ALA A 104 -26.28 7.48 9.49
N HIS A 105 -26.25 7.20 8.19
CA HIS A 105 -25.52 6.06 7.66
C HIS A 105 -24.06 6.44 7.41
N ARG A 106 -23.12 5.60 7.87
CA ARG A 106 -21.72 5.76 7.52
C ARG A 106 -21.56 5.64 6.00
N SER A 107 -20.60 6.36 5.41
CA SER A 107 -20.26 6.20 3.99
C SER A 107 -19.64 4.83 3.72
N PHE A 108 -19.85 4.28 2.52
CA PHE A 108 -19.09 3.10 2.09
C PHE A 108 -17.62 3.48 1.84
N ILE A 109 -16.73 2.52 2.03
CA ILE A 109 -15.32 2.68 1.71
C ILE A 109 -15.14 2.54 0.20
N SER A 110 -14.47 3.50 -0.41
CA SER A 110 -13.97 3.37 -1.78
C SER A 110 -12.63 2.64 -1.74
N LEU A 111 -12.49 1.58 -2.53
CA LEU A 111 -11.22 0.88 -2.71
C LEU A 111 -10.28 1.77 -3.54
N THR A 112 -9.36 2.47 -2.89
CA THR A 112 -8.38 3.35 -3.54
C THR A 112 -7.19 2.55 -4.10
N ASN A 113 -6.54 3.07 -5.15
CA ASN A 113 -5.33 2.50 -5.76
C ASN A 113 -5.51 1.10 -6.38
N LEU A 114 -6.74 0.71 -6.75
CA LEU A 114 -6.98 -0.57 -7.44
C LEU A 114 -6.24 -0.65 -8.79
N GLU A 115 -6.01 0.49 -9.46
CA GLU A 115 -5.28 0.54 -10.73
C GLU A 115 -3.88 -0.07 -10.64
N ASP A 116 -3.16 0.15 -9.52
CA ASP A 116 -1.84 -0.42 -9.30
C ASP A 116 -1.87 -1.95 -9.09
N LEU A 117 -3.04 -2.50 -8.76
CA LEU A 117 -3.26 -3.92 -8.46
C LEU A 117 -3.79 -4.72 -9.65
N ILE A 118 -4.12 -4.06 -10.77
CA ILE A 118 -4.57 -4.74 -11.99
C ILE A 118 -3.33 -5.29 -12.71
N VAL A 119 -2.99 -6.54 -12.44
CA VAL A 119 -1.85 -7.23 -13.05
C VAL A 119 -2.32 -8.28 -14.05
N PHE A 120 -3.35 -9.04 -13.68
CA PHE A 120 -3.95 -10.04 -14.56
C PHE A 120 -4.90 -9.39 -15.57
N PRO A 121 -4.96 -9.90 -16.82
CA PRO A 121 -5.96 -9.50 -17.79
C PRO A 121 -7.37 -9.91 -17.35
N ASP A 122 -8.37 -9.40 -18.06
CA ASP A 122 -9.75 -9.81 -17.86
C ASP A 122 -9.94 -11.31 -18.07
N VAL A 123 -10.70 -11.93 -17.17
CA VAL A 123 -11.00 -13.38 -17.23
C VAL A 123 -11.92 -13.66 -18.42
N THR A 124 -11.39 -14.34 -19.43
CA THR A 124 -12.10 -14.69 -20.68
C THR A 124 -12.94 -15.96 -20.51
N TYR A 125 -13.79 -16.26 -21.51
CA TYR A 125 -14.54 -17.52 -21.55
C TYR A 125 -13.62 -18.75 -21.54
N GLU A 126 -12.48 -18.68 -22.23
CA GLU A 126 -11.48 -19.75 -22.24
C GLU A 126 -10.91 -20.00 -20.84
N VAL A 127 -10.53 -18.92 -20.12
CA VAL A 127 -10.02 -19.00 -18.74
C VAL A 127 -11.08 -19.57 -17.80
N LEU A 128 -12.35 -19.15 -17.93
CA LEU A 128 -13.45 -19.70 -17.14
C LEU A 128 -13.66 -21.20 -17.40
N SER A 129 -13.61 -21.63 -18.66
CA SER A 129 -13.75 -23.04 -19.03
C SER A 129 -12.62 -23.89 -18.44
N VAL A 130 -11.38 -23.38 -18.46
CA VAL A 130 -10.25 -24.05 -17.80
C VAL A 130 -10.47 -24.13 -16.30
N LEU A 131 -10.92 -23.05 -15.67
CA LEU A 131 -11.18 -23.01 -14.24
C LEU A 131 -12.27 -24.02 -13.81
N GLU A 132 -13.33 -24.17 -14.60
CA GLU A 132 -14.38 -25.19 -14.39
C GLU A 132 -13.84 -26.62 -14.45
N GLU A 133 -12.86 -26.89 -15.30
CA GLU A 133 -12.21 -28.20 -15.37
C GLU A 133 -11.24 -28.42 -14.21
N VAL A 134 -10.38 -27.43 -13.95
CA VAL A 134 -9.35 -27.46 -12.91
C VAL A 134 -9.94 -27.60 -11.52
N MET A 135 -11.07 -26.95 -11.23
CA MET A 135 -11.71 -27.04 -9.91
C MET A 135 -12.16 -28.46 -9.54
N MET A 136 -12.46 -29.30 -10.54
CA MET A 136 -12.86 -30.70 -10.34
C MET A 136 -11.67 -31.63 -10.06
N LYS A 137 -10.47 -31.19 -10.45
CA LYS A 137 -9.25 -32.01 -10.45
C LYS A 137 -8.24 -31.59 -9.38
N SER A 138 -8.25 -30.31 -9.00
CA SER A 138 -7.29 -29.74 -8.06
C SER A 138 -7.47 -30.28 -6.63
N ALA A 139 -6.40 -30.83 -6.06
CA ALA A 139 -6.38 -31.28 -4.67
C ALA A 139 -6.45 -30.13 -3.64
N PHE A 140 -6.35 -28.87 -4.09
CA PHE A 140 -6.56 -27.69 -3.25
C PHE A 140 -8.01 -27.57 -2.75
N ILE A 141 -8.97 -27.98 -3.59
CA ILE A 141 -10.39 -27.89 -3.28
C ILE A 141 -10.83 -29.16 -2.57
N LEU A 142 -11.39 -29.01 -1.37
CA LEU A 142 -12.06 -30.11 -0.70
C LEU A 142 -13.33 -30.47 -1.48
N LYS A 143 -13.53 -31.76 -1.82
CA LYS A 143 -14.68 -32.20 -2.62
C LYS A 143 -16.02 -31.71 -2.07
N ILE A 144 -16.16 -31.67 -0.75
CA ILE A 144 -17.38 -31.19 -0.08
C ILE A 144 -17.63 -29.69 -0.30
N MET A 145 -16.57 -28.90 -0.56
CA MET A 145 -16.63 -27.46 -0.77
C MET A 145 -16.82 -27.05 -2.23
N LEU A 146 -16.72 -28.01 -3.17
CA LEU A 146 -16.85 -27.78 -4.60
C LEU A 146 -18.13 -26.99 -5.00
N PRO A 147 -19.32 -27.22 -4.40
CA PRO A 147 -20.51 -26.45 -4.75
C PRO A 147 -20.36 -24.93 -4.56
N TYR A 148 -19.54 -24.47 -3.60
CA TYR A 148 -19.30 -23.04 -3.44
C TYR A 148 -18.48 -22.44 -4.58
N TRP A 149 -17.54 -23.19 -5.15
CA TRP A 149 -16.79 -22.78 -6.33
C TRP A 149 -17.69 -22.68 -7.56
N GLU A 150 -18.57 -23.65 -7.77
CA GLU A 150 -19.53 -23.65 -8.89
C GLU A 150 -20.44 -22.41 -8.80
N VAL A 151 -20.98 -22.14 -7.61
CA VAL A 151 -21.80 -20.96 -7.36
C VAL A 151 -20.98 -19.68 -7.58
N ALA A 152 -19.72 -19.62 -7.16
CA ALA A 152 -18.87 -18.45 -7.38
C ALA A 152 -18.73 -18.12 -8.88
N LEU A 153 -18.51 -19.13 -9.73
CA LEU A 153 -18.42 -18.95 -11.18
C LEU A 153 -19.75 -18.53 -11.80
N VAL A 154 -20.87 -19.11 -11.35
CA VAL A 154 -22.22 -18.67 -11.76
C VAL A 154 -22.46 -17.20 -11.38
N LYS A 155 -22.02 -16.76 -10.20
CA LYS A 155 -22.12 -15.35 -9.78
C LYS A 155 -21.26 -14.44 -10.65
N PHE A 156 -20.07 -14.86 -11.01
CA PHE A 156 -19.24 -14.12 -11.96
C PHE A 156 -19.92 -13.95 -13.32
N LYS A 157 -20.39 -15.06 -13.91
CA LYS A 157 -21.09 -15.08 -15.22
C LYS A 157 -22.38 -14.26 -15.23
N SER A 158 -23.03 -14.10 -14.08
CA SER A 158 -24.24 -13.27 -13.91
C SER A 158 -23.94 -11.83 -13.48
N HIS A 159 -22.69 -11.36 -13.62
CA HIS A 159 -22.25 -10.00 -13.25
C HIS A 159 -22.46 -9.66 -11.76
N ARG A 160 -22.54 -10.68 -10.90
CA ARG A 160 -22.65 -10.54 -9.44
C ARG A 160 -21.26 -10.65 -8.81
N PHE A 161 -20.41 -9.67 -9.10
CA PHE A 161 -18.99 -9.68 -8.76
C PHE A 161 -18.71 -9.77 -7.25
N ALA A 162 -19.42 -9.00 -6.44
CA ALA A 162 -19.29 -9.08 -4.99
C ALA A 162 -19.61 -10.48 -4.44
N ASP A 163 -20.66 -11.12 -4.95
CA ASP A 163 -21.05 -12.46 -4.49
C ASP A 163 -20.01 -13.52 -4.89
N CYS A 164 -19.42 -13.38 -6.08
CA CYS A 164 -18.30 -14.21 -6.52
C CYS A 164 -17.08 -14.03 -5.60
N ALA A 165 -16.65 -12.78 -5.36
CA ALA A 165 -15.51 -12.47 -4.51
C ALA A 165 -15.69 -12.98 -3.07
N ILE A 166 -16.87 -12.81 -2.47
CA ILE A 166 -17.18 -13.32 -1.13
C ILE A 166 -16.97 -14.83 -1.06
N LEU A 167 -17.51 -15.58 -2.03
CA LEU A 167 -17.36 -17.04 -2.04
C LEU A 167 -15.89 -17.42 -2.27
N LEU A 168 -15.24 -16.87 -3.29
CA LEU A 168 -13.83 -17.16 -3.60
C LEU A 168 -12.90 -16.91 -2.42
N LEU A 169 -13.03 -15.77 -1.73
CA LEU A 169 -12.16 -15.43 -0.59
C LEU A 169 -12.28 -16.46 0.52
N THR A 170 -13.51 -16.90 0.85
CA THR A 170 -13.70 -17.95 1.86
C THR A 170 -13.12 -19.28 1.39
N GLN A 171 -13.27 -19.63 0.11
CA GLN A 171 -12.77 -20.88 -0.43
C GLN A 171 -11.24 -20.93 -0.55
N LEU A 172 -10.62 -19.82 -0.94
CA LEU A 172 -9.17 -19.65 -0.92
C LEU A 172 -8.64 -19.81 0.50
N GLU A 173 -9.29 -19.19 1.49
CA GLU A 173 -8.91 -19.35 2.88
C GLU A 173 -8.99 -20.83 3.32
N THR A 174 -10.10 -21.52 3.06
CA THR A 174 -10.26 -22.95 3.39
C THR A 174 -9.16 -23.82 2.75
N GLY A 175 -8.89 -23.64 1.46
CA GLY A 175 -7.84 -24.39 0.77
C GLY A 175 -6.46 -24.10 1.33
N LEU A 176 -6.13 -22.82 1.55
CA LEU A 176 -4.85 -22.41 2.15
C LEU A 176 -4.68 -22.93 3.58
N ARG A 177 -5.74 -23.01 4.40
CA ARG A 177 -5.71 -23.63 5.73
C ARG A 177 -5.40 -25.12 5.65
N ASN A 178 -5.99 -25.82 4.69
CA ASN A 178 -5.72 -27.24 4.48
C ASN A 178 -4.25 -27.49 4.06
N VAL A 179 -3.73 -26.69 3.13
CA VAL A 179 -2.33 -26.76 2.69
C VAL A 179 -1.40 -26.41 3.86
N PHE A 180 -1.70 -25.35 4.62
CA PHE A 180 -0.96 -24.97 5.83
C PHE A 180 -0.87 -26.11 6.83
N ALA A 181 -2.01 -26.73 7.17
CA ALA A 181 -2.08 -27.79 8.17
C ALA A 181 -1.29 -29.03 7.72
N THR A 182 -1.33 -29.34 6.42
CA THR A 182 -0.60 -30.44 5.80
C THR A 182 0.92 -30.19 5.82
N LEU A 183 1.37 -29.06 5.28
CA LEU A 183 2.80 -28.75 5.17
C LEU A 183 3.48 -28.58 6.53
N ASN A 184 2.80 -27.95 7.49
CA ASN A 184 3.31 -27.77 8.84
C ASN A 184 3.05 -28.99 9.75
N ARG A 185 2.48 -30.08 9.23
CA ARG A 185 2.13 -31.31 9.97
C ARG A 185 1.33 -31.05 11.25
N CYS A 186 0.35 -30.16 11.17
CA CYS A 186 -0.44 -29.70 12.32
C CYS A 186 -1.95 -29.73 12.05
N PRO A 187 -2.56 -30.90 11.81
CA PRO A 187 -3.99 -31.02 11.47
C PRO A 187 -4.92 -30.40 12.52
N LYS A 188 -4.51 -30.43 13.80
CA LYS A 188 -5.25 -29.82 14.92
C LYS A 188 -5.36 -28.29 14.83
N ARG A 189 -4.52 -27.63 14.01
CA ARG A 189 -4.47 -26.16 13.86
C ARG A 189 -5.27 -25.65 12.67
N LEU A 190 -6.07 -26.48 11.99
CA LEU A 190 -6.86 -26.03 10.83
C LEU A 190 -7.71 -24.78 11.13
N LEU A 191 -8.38 -24.77 12.28
CA LEU A 191 -9.24 -23.67 12.74
C LEU A 191 -8.45 -22.44 13.23
N THR A 192 -7.19 -22.60 13.61
CA THR A 192 -6.33 -21.55 14.15
C THR A 192 -5.10 -21.27 13.27
N ALA A 193 -5.18 -21.66 12.00
CA ALA A 193 -4.08 -21.53 11.05
C ALA A 193 -3.77 -20.05 10.78
N GLU A 194 -2.50 -19.70 10.90
CA GLU A 194 -1.94 -18.38 10.67
C GLU A 194 -1.29 -18.36 9.28
N ILE A 195 -2.13 -18.44 8.24
CA ILE A 195 -1.73 -18.67 6.84
C ILE A 195 -0.67 -17.67 6.37
N LEU A 196 -0.81 -16.40 6.77
CA LEU A 196 0.07 -15.30 6.36
C LEU A 196 1.22 -15.02 7.34
N ALA A 197 1.44 -15.85 8.37
CA ALA A 197 2.53 -15.61 9.33
C ALA A 197 3.86 -16.23 8.88
N LYS A 198 4.98 -15.56 9.21
CA LYS A 198 6.35 -16.10 8.97
C LYS A 198 6.66 -17.29 9.87
N HIS A 199 6.30 -17.16 11.14
CA HIS A 199 6.57 -18.16 12.16
C HIS A 199 5.26 -18.62 12.79
N LEU A 200 5.27 -19.87 13.23
CA LEU A 200 4.24 -20.47 14.04
C LEU A 200 4.40 -20.03 15.51
N ASN A 201 3.36 -20.21 16.31
CA ASN A 201 3.39 -19.92 17.76
C ASN A 201 4.48 -20.67 18.56
N ASP A 202 5.00 -21.78 18.05
CA ASP A 202 6.13 -22.51 18.63
C ASP A 202 7.51 -22.02 18.12
N GLY A 203 7.54 -20.91 17.38
CA GLY A 203 8.75 -20.29 16.83
C GLY A 203 9.25 -20.92 15.52
N LYS A 204 8.67 -22.04 15.07
CA LYS A 204 9.08 -22.69 13.82
C LYS A 204 8.68 -21.86 12.60
N ILE A 205 9.46 -21.96 11.53
CA ILE A 205 9.14 -21.32 10.26
C ILE A 205 7.90 -21.98 9.65
N ASN A 206 6.93 -21.15 9.27
CA ASN A 206 5.76 -21.60 8.53
C ASN A 206 6.20 -22.07 7.14
N GLN A 207 5.88 -23.33 6.81
CA GLN A 207 6.26 -23.94 5.52
C GLN A 207 5.39 -23.48 4.35
N LEU A 208 4.21 -22.92 4.61
CA LEU A 208 3.31 -22.49 3.54
C LEU A 208 3.90 -21.36 2.68
N PRO A 209 4.45 -20.26 3.22
CA PRO A 209 5.10 -19.23 2.42
C PRO A 209 6.25 -19.75 1.55
N LEU A 210 7.06 -20.68 2.07
CA LEU A 210 8.15 -21.30 1.32
C LEU A 210 7.63 -22.14 0.16
N PHE A 211 6.55 -22.88 0.39
CA PHE A 211 5.91 -23.68 -0.65
C PHE A 211 5.24 -22.81 -1.72
N LEU A 212 4.48 -21.78 -1.33
CA LEU A 212 3.80 -20.88 -2.26
C LEU A 212 4.76 -19.98 -3.02
N GLY A 213 5.89 -19.62 -2.42
CA GLY A 213 6.84 -18.67 -2.99
C GLY A 213 6.42 -17.22 -2.77
N GLU A 214 7.40 -16.32 -2.89
CA GLU A 214 7.22 -14.88 -2.65
C GLU A 214 6.11 -14.26 -3.51
N PRO A 215 6.02 -14.49 -4.84
CA PRO A 215 5.01 -13.82 -5.68
C PRO A 215 3.56 -14.09 -5.25
N ALA A 216 3.24 -15.35 -4.95
CA ALA A 216 1.90 -15.74 -4.49
C ALA A 216 1.60 -15.19 -3.09
N MET A 217 2.60 -15.16 -2.21
CA MET A 217 2.46 -14.58 -0.89
C MET A 217 2.24 -13.06 -0.95
N GLU A 218 2.99 -12.34 -1.78
CA GLU A 218 2.81 -10.90 -1.98
C GLU A 218 1.42 -10.56 -2.51
N PHE A 219 0.88 -11.34 -3.45
CA PHE A 219 -0.50 -11.15 -3.93
C PHE A 219 -1.52 -11.28 -2.81
N LEU A 220 -1.40 -12.34 -1.99
CA LEU A 220 -2.27 -12.56 -0.85
C LEU A 220 -2.15 -11.42 0.18
N TRP A 221 -0.93 -10.94 0.43
CA TRP A 221 -0.68 -9.82 1.35
C TRP A 221 -1.28 -8.51 0.85
N ASP A 222 -1.14 -8.19 -0.43
CA ASP A 222 -1.71 -6.99 -1.04
C ASP A 222 -3.25 -6.97 -0.91
N PHE A 223 -3.91 -8.05 -1.35
CA PHE A 223 -5.37 -8.09 -1.39
C PHE A 223 -6.02 -8.25 -0.01
N LEU A 224 -5.33 -8.88 0.95
CA LEU A 224 -5.94 -9.30 2.21
C LEU A 224 -5.39 -8.62 3.47
N ASN A 225 -4.14 -8.16 3.49
CA ASN A 225 -3.47 -7.84 4.76
C ASN A 225 -2.80 -6.45 4.83
N HIS A 226 -2.21 -5.95 3.75
CA HIS A 226 -1.51 -4.67 3.78
C HIS A 226 -2.44 -3.53 4.22
N GLN A 227 -1.98 -2.68 5.15
CA GLN A 227 -2.77 -1.58 5.68
C GLN A 227 -3.19 -0.56 4.61
N GLU A 228 -2.31 -0.30 3.66
CA GLU A 228 -2.57 0.56 2.49
C GLU A 228 -3.14 -0.22 1.30
N GLY A 229 -3.34 -1.53 1.45
CA GLY A 229 -4.00 -2.38 0.48
C GLY A 229 -5.51 -2.41 0.68
N PRO A 230 -6.26 -3.01 -0.27
CA PRO A 230 -7.70 -2.99 -0.29
C PRO A 230 -8.36 -3.87 0.77
N ARG A 231 -7.61 -4.72 1.51
CA ARG A 231 -8.09 -5.59 2.62
C ARG A 231 -9.51 -6.14 2.37
N ILE A 232 -9.70 -6.70 1.18
CA ILE A 232 -11.03 -6.86 0.57
C ILE A 232 -11.91 -7.77 1.43
N ARG A 233 -11.31 -8.84 1.97
CA ARG A 233 -12.00 -9.77 2.86
C ARG A 233 -12.53 -9.07 4.11
N ASP A 234 -11.71 -8.25 4.76
CA ASP A 234 -12.09 -7.59 6.00
C ASP A 234 -13.23 -6.61 5.74
N HIS A 235 -13.06 -5.71 4.78
CA HIS A 235 -14.09 -4.71 4.45
C HIS A 235 -15.40 -5.34 3.95
N LEU A 236 -15.35 -6.41 3.14
CA LEU A 236 -16.56 -7.16 2.76
C LEU A 236 -17.23 -7.81 3.98
N SER A 237 -16.43 -8.39 4.90
CA SER A 237 -16.96 -9.07 6.07
C SER A 237 -17.62 -8.14 7.08
N HIS A 238 -17.20 -6.88 7.13
CA HIS A 238 -17.80 -5.81 7.95
C HIS A 238 -18.93 -5.05 7.24
N GLY A 239 -19.24 -5.37 5.97
CA GLY A 239 -20.25 -4.66 5.19
C GLY A 239 -19.83 -3.24 4.84
N GLU A 240 -18.53 -2.98 4.75
CA GLU A 240 -17.98 -1.64 4.52
C GLU A 240 -17.96 -1.22 3.05
N ILE A 241 -18.16 -2.18 2.13
CA ILE A 241 -18.17 -1.97 0.69
C ILE A 241 -19.60 -2.12 0.15
N ASN A 242 -19.96 -1.26 -0.81
CA ASN A 242 -21.20 -1.38 -1.54
C ASN A 242 -21.14 -2.60 -2.48
N LEU A 243 -21.97 -3.61 -2.22
CA LEU A 243 -21.98 -4.85 -3.00
C LEU A 243 -22.48 -4.66 -4.44
N HIS A 244 -23.25 -3.61 -4.71
CA HIS A 244 -23.78 -3.32 -6.05
C HIS A 244 -22.74 -2.65 -6.96
N GLU A 245 -21.79 -1.94 -6.38
CA GLU A 245 -20.73 -1.19 -7.09
C GLU A 245 -19.37 -1.89 -7.00
N PHE A 246 -19.35 -3.17 -6.60
CA PHE A 246 -18.11 -3.91 -6.43
C PHE A 246 -17.41 -4.13 -7.77
N SER A 247 -16.12 -3.81 -7.82
CA SER A 247 -15.31 -3.83 -9.04
C SER A 247 -15.23 -5.22 -9.68
N LYS A 248 -15.50 -5.25 -11.00
CA LYS A 248 -15.28 -6.42 -11.87
C LYS A 248 -13.79 -6.78 -11.88
N GLU A 249 -12.93 -5.77 -12.01
CA GLU A 249 -11.48 -5.89 -12.11
C GLU A 249 -10.91 -6.59 -10.88
N THR A 250 -11.37 -6.20 -9.69
CA THR A 250 -10.98 -6.86 -8.43
C THR A 250 -11.34 -8.34 -8.43
N THR A 251 -12.53 -8.68 -8.92
CA THR A 251 -12.99 -10.07 -9.01
C THR A 251 -12.21 -10.85 -10.07
N ASN A 252 -11.83 -10.22 -11.18
CA ASN A 252 -10.95 -10.79 -12.20
C ASN A 252 -9.58 -11.14 -11.61
N GLN A 253 -8.96 -10.24 -10.84
CA GLN A 253 -7.67 -10.52 -10.19
C GLN A 253 -7.76 -11.74 -9.27
N LEU A 254 -8.82 -11.82 -8.44
CA LEU A 254 -9.03 -12.95 -7.53
C LEU A 254 -9.27 -14.27 -8.28
N LEU A 255 -10.06 -14.28 -9.36
CA LEU A 255 -10.30 -15.47 -10.17
C LEU A 255 -9.05 -15.93 -10.92
N ALA A 256 -8.33 -15.00 -11.54
CA ALA A 256 -7.09 -15.30 -12.26
C ALA A 256 -6.04 -15.90 -11.31
N PHE A 257 -5.83 -15.28 -10.15
CA PHE A 257 -4.96 -15.81 -9.12
C PHE A 257 -5.44 -17.18 -8.59
N SER A 258 -6.75 -17.34 -8.38
CA SER A 258 -7.32 -18.62 -7.95
C SER A 258 -7.02 -19.73 -8.95
N LEU A 259 -7.19 -19.47 -10.25
CA LEU A 259 -6.86 -20.45 -11.29
C LEU A 259 -5.39 -20.86 -11.22
N VAL A 260 -4.48 -19.88 -11.18
CA VAL A 260 -3.04 -20.17 -11.11
C VAL A 260 -2.70 -20.97 -9.84
N LEU A 261 -3.30 -20.63 -8.70
CA LEU A 261 -3.11 -21.36 -7.46
C LEU A 261 -3.61 -22.80 -7.58
N LEU A 262 -4.82 -23.02 -8.12
CA LEU A 262 -5.41 -24.34 -8.28
C LEU A 262 -4.60 -25.26 -9.19
N LEU A 263 -4.05 -24.70 -10.29
CA LEU A 263 -3.19 -25.42 -11.23
C LEU A 263 -1.96 -26.04 -10.57
N ARG A 264 -1.47 -25.47 -9.47
CA ARG A 264 -0.34 -26.03 -8.70
C ARG A 264 -0.67 -27.31 -7.94
N PHE A 265 -1.95 -27.67 -7.86
CA PHE A 265 -2.44 -28.86 -7.15
C PHE A 265 -3.16 -29.82 -8.09
N VAL A 266 -2.89 -29.74 -9.39
CA VAL A 266 -3.35 -30.68 -10.42
C VAL A 266 -2.16 -31.58 -10.83
N ASP A 267 -2.44 -32.77 -11.36
CA ASP A 267 -1.40 -33.68 -11.89
C ASP A 267 -0.56 -33.02 -12.99
N ASP A 268 0.76 -33.29 -13.01
CA ASP A 268 1.70 -32.66 -13.94
C ASP A 268 1.34 -32.86 -15.42
N SER A 269 0.77 -34.02 -15.77
CA SER A 269 0.32 -34.33 -17.12
C SER A 269 -0.87 -33.47 -17.57
N LEU A 270 -1.75 -33.08 -16.65
CA LEU A 270 -2.86 -32.18 -16.93
C LEU A 270 -2.37 -30.72 -16.93
N LEU A 271 -1.45 -30.37 -16.04
CA LEU A 271 -0.84 -29.05 -16.01
C LEU A 271 -0.16 -28.70 -17.34
N SER A 272 0.57 -29.65 -17.95
CA SER A 272 1.19 -29.43 -19.27
C SER A 272 0.16 -29.12 -20.35
N VAL A 273 -0.97 -29.82 -20.35
CA VAL A 273 -2.07 -29.58 -21.32
C VAL A 273 -2.67 -28.18 -21.12
N PHE A 274 -2.89 -27.75 -19.87
CA PHE A 274 -3.42 -26.40 -19.63
C PHE A 274 -2.43 -25.30 -19.99
N LYS A 275 -1.11 -25.55 -19.84
CA LYS A 275 -0.06 -24.59 -20.22
C LYS A 275 0.04 -24.35 -21.72
N GLU A 276 -0.44 -25.25 -22.57
CA GLU A 276 -0.50 -25.02 -24.02
C GLU A 276 -1.46 -23.88 -24.41
N LYS A 277 -2.41 -23.55 -23.52
CA LYS A 277 -3.34 -22.43 -23.72
C LYS A 277 -2.62 -21.12 -23.38
N ALA A 278 -2.38 -20.28 -24.38
CA ALA A 278 -1.67 -19.00 -24.24
C ALA A 278 -2.22 -18.10 -23.12
N ALA A 279 -3.55 -18.08 -22.94
CA ALA A 279 -4.18 -17.31 -21.86
C ALA A 279 -3.76 -17.82 -20.47
N VAL A 280 -3.64 -19.14 -20.28
CA VAL A 280 -3.23 -19.75 -19.01
C VAL A 280 -1.74 -19.55 -18.77
N GLU A 281 -0.91 -19.74 -19.80
CA GLU A 281 0.54 -19.49 -19.73
C GLU A 281 0.84 -18.05 -19.30
N LEU A 282 0.13 -17.09 -19.89
CA LEU A 282 0.24 -15.68 -19.51
C LEU A 282 -0.10 -15.45 -18.03
N LEU A 283 -1.19 -16.05 -17.54
CA LEU A 283 -1.59 -15.92 -16.13
C LEU A 283 -0.52 -16.50 -15.18
N ILE A 284 0.06 -17.64 -15.53
CA ILE A 284 1.15 -18.26 -14.75
C ILE A 284 2.37 -17.34 -14.73
N SER A 285 2.79 -16.84 -15.90
CA SER A 285 3.94 -15.94 -16.02
C SER A 285 3.76 -14.66 -15.19
N LEU A 286 2.56 -14.06 -15.24
CA LEU A 286 2.23 -12.85 -14.47
C LEU A 286 2.22 -13.12 -12.95
N ALA A 287 1.72 -14.29 -12.53
CA ALA A 287 1.70 -14.68 -11.14
C ALA A 287 3.11 -14.98 -10.60
N GLU A 288 3.97 -15.61 -11.39
CA GLU A 288 5.37 -15.89 -11.05
C GLU A 288 6.22 -14.60 -10.99
N GLY A 289 5.89 -13.59 -11.80
CA GLY A 289 6.52 -12.27 -11.79
C GLY A 289 5.88 -11.27 -10.82
N TYR A 290 4.89 -11.68 -10.02
CA TYR A 290 4.17 -10.75 -9.14
C TYR A 290 5.08 -10.20 -8.04
N SER A 291 4.97 -8.90 -7.80
CA SER A 291 5.61 -8.19 -6.69
C SER A 291 4.60 -7.24 -6.05
N SER A 292 4.73 -7.01 -4.75
CA SER A 292 3.77 -6.19 -4.01
C SER A 292 3.68 -4.76 -4.56
N ARG A 293 2.44 -4.32 -4.68
CA ARG A 293 1.97 -3.01 -5.12
C ARG A 293 1.40 -2.20 -3.94
N CYS A 294 1.09 -2.85 -2.81
CA CYS A 294 0.63 -2.16 -1.60
C CYS A 294 1.72 -1.96 -0.55
N HIS A 295 2.87 -2.63 -0.66
CA HIS A 295 3.96 -2.48 0.30
C HIS A 295 4.54 -1.05 0.28
N PRO A 296 4.93 -0.47 1.44
CA PRO A 296 5.51 0.87 1.52
C PRO A 296 6.73 1.11 0.62
N VAL A 297 7.49 0.07 0.28
CA VAL A 297 8.62 0.12 -0.68
C VAL A 297 8.11 0.50 -2.08
N PHE A 298 7.07 -0.17 -2.59
CA PHE A 298 6.51 0.13 -3.90
C PHE A 298 5.95 1.56 -3.94
N GLN A 299 5.21 1.94 -2.88
CA GLN A 299 4.65 3.28 -2.76
C GLN A 299 5.73 4.36 -2.71
N LEU A 300 6.86 4.11 -2.04
CA LEU A 300 8.00 5.03 -2.03
C LEU A 300 8.62 5.17 -3.42
N LYS A 301 8.84 4.07 -4.14
CA LYS A 301 9.36 4.11 -5.53
C LYS A 301 8.45 4.95 -6.44
N LYS A 302 7.14 4.73 -6.37
CA LYS A 302 6.14 5.52 -7.12
C LYS A 302 6.18 7.01 -6.74
N GLN A 303 6.28 7.32 -5.44
CA GLN A 303 6.38 8.69 -4.93
C GLN A 303 7.65 9.40 -5.44
N VAL A 304 8.79 8.72 -5.44
CA VAL A 304 10.05 9.27 -5.95
C VAL A 304 9.92 9.61 -7.43
N LEU A 305 9.46 8.66 -8.26
CA LEU A 305 9.36 8.87 -9.71
C LEU A 305 8.38 10.00 -10.05
N SER A 306 7.23 10.06 -9.36
CA SER A 306 6.27 11.17 -9.54
C SER A 306 6.84 12.52 -9.09
N CYS A 307 7.65 12.53 -8.03
CA CYS A 307 8.30 13.75 -7.56
C CYS A 307 9.40 14.23 -8.53
N GLU A 308 10.21 13.32 -9.06
CA GLU A 308 11.22 13.60 -10.08
C GLU A 308 10.57 14.25 -11.30
N GLU A 309 9.49 13.65 -11.83
CA GLU A 309 8.78 14.19 -12.98
C GLU A 309 8.28 15.62 -12.73
N SER A 310 7.77 15.89 -11.53
CA SER A 310 7.31 17.24 -11.18
C SER A 310 8.44 18.26 -11.03
N ILE A 311 9.62 17.83 -10.55
CA ILE A 311 10.80 18.70 -10.47
C ILE A 311 11.35 18.99 -11.86
N ARG A 312 11.33 18.00 -12.77
CA ARG A 312 11.81 18.17 -14.15
C ARG A 312 11.08 19.29 -14.90
N VAL A 313 9.79 19.47 -14.64
CA VAL A 313 8.98 20.57 -15.22
C VAL A 313 9.51 21.95 -14.80
N TRP A 314 10.27 22.07 -13.70
CA TRP A 314 10.80 23.36 -13.25
C TRP A 314 11.72 24.03 -14.27
N ALA A 315 12.45 23.25 -15.07
CA ALA A 315 13.30 23.79 -16.15
C ALA A 315 12.49 24.48 -17.26
N LEU A 316 11.20 24.15 -17.38
CA LEU A 316 10.27 24.70 -18.37
C LEU A 316 9.43 25.85 -17.80
N LEU A 317 9.60 26.22 -16.53
CA LEU A 317 8.83 27.29 -15.92
C LEU A 317 9.14 28.63 -16.58
N PRO A 318 8.13 29.42 -16.96
CA PRO A 318 8.33 30.64 -17.70
C PRO A 318 8.98 31.70 -16.80
N PHE A 319 10.09 32.29 -17.27
CA PHE A 319 10.81 33.34 -16.56
C PHE A 319 11.07 34.54 -17.47
N PRO A 320 10.79 35.78 -17.04
CA PRO A 320 11.01 36.96 -17.87
C PRO A 320 12.49 37.21 -18.19
N GLU A 321 12.83 37.34 -19.47
CA GLU A 321 14.20 37.60 -19.96
C GLU A 321 14.85 38.85 -19.35
N GLU A 322 14.05 39.87 -19.04
CA GLU A 322 14.47 41.12 -18.38
C GLU A 322 15.02 40.87 -16.97
N LEU A 323 14.43 39.91 -16.25
CA LEU A 323 14.86 39.52 -14.91
C LEU A 323 16.06 38.57 -14.94
N THR A 324 16.29 37.84 -16.04
CA THR A 324 17.43 36.93 -16.19
C THR A 324 18.77 37.66 -16.08
N ARG A 325 18.89 38.87 -16.63
CA ARG A 325 20.12 39.67 -16.53
C ARG A 325 20.41 40.18 -15.12
N GLU A 326 19.38 40.50 -14.35
CA GLU A 326 19.52 40.91 -12.94
C GLU A 326 19.77 39.71 -12.02
N ALA A 327 19.17 38.55 -12.33
CA ALA A 327 19.35 37.32 -11.56
C ALA A 327 20.77 36.74 -11.70
N VAL A 328 21.37 36.80 -12.89
CA VAL A 328 22.78 36.37 -13.11
C VAL A 328 23.77 37.18 -12.26
N ARG A 329 23.46 38.45 -11.94
CA ARG A 329 24.27 39.28 -11.03
C ARG A 329 24.06 38.93 -9.54
N LEU A 330 22.94 38.29 -9.19
CA LEU A 330 22.62 37.82 -7.84
C LEU A 330 23.07 36.38 -7.60
N GLU A 331 23.28 35.58 -8.66
CA GLU A 331 23.81 34.21 -8.59
C GLU A 331 25.26 34.15 -8.09
N ASP A 332 26.01 35.26 -8.17
CA ASP A 332 27.40 35.38 -7.69
C ASP A 332 27.49 35.54 -6.14
N ASN A 333 26.61 34.82 -5.43
CA ASN A 333 26.61 34.73 -3.97
C ASN A 333 27.49 33.55 -3.54
N SER A 334 28.46 33.80 -2.66
CA SER A 334 29.41 32.79 -2.17
C SER A 334 28.73 31.56 -1.57
N GLU A 335 27.58 31.73 -0.94
CA GLU A 335 26.81 30.64 -0.30
C GLU A 335 26.11 29.73 -1.32
N THR A 336 25.59 30.28 -2.42
CA THR A 336 24.99 29.50 -3.52
C THR A 336 26.07 28.65 -4.20
N ASN A 337 27.24 29.24 -4.46
CA ASN A 337 28.40 28.53 -5.02
C ASN A 337 28.90 27.41 -4.08
N ALA A 338 28.92 27.65 -2.77
CA ALA A 338 29.24 26.61 -1.78
C ALA A 338 28.24 25.44 -1.83
N CYS A 339 26.94 25.73 -1.98
CA CYS A 339 25.93 24.69 -2.15
C CYS A 339 26.15 23.88 -3.42
N HIS A 340 26.40 24.52 -4.56
CA HIS A 340 26.69 23.82 -5.82
C HIS A 340 27.93 22.91 -5.69
N SER A 341 28.99 23.37 -5.02
CA SER A 341 30.17 22.53 -4.75
C SER A 341 29.84 21.31 -3.89
N LEU A 342 29.03 21.46 -2.84
CA LEU A 342 28.59 20.35 -1.99
C LEU A 342 27.72 19.35 -2.76
N ILE A 343 26.80 19.84 -3.60
CA ILE A 343 25.98 18.98 -4.46
C ILE A 343 26.87 18.14 -5.37
N THR A 344 27.84 18.75 -6.07
CA THR A 344 28.76 18.00 -6.94
C THR A 344 29.56 16.95 -6.18
N LYS A 345 30.09 17.28 -4.99
CA LYS A 345 30.83 16.33 -4.14
C LYS A 345 29.97 15.16 -3.68
N MET A 346 28.75 15.45 -3.20
CA MET A 346 27.81 14.43 -2.77
C MET A 346 27.39 13.53 -3.93
N MET A 347 27.13 14.11 -5.10
CA MET A 347 26.80 13.34 -6.29
C MET A 347 27.91 12.37 -6.66
N ASP A 348 29.16 12.86 -6.68
CA ASP A 348 30.32 12.02 -6.96
C ASP A 348 30.42 10.86 -5.96
N GLU A 349 30.32 11.14 -4.65
CA GLU A 349 30.34 10.09 -3.62
C GLU A 349 29.20 9.08 -3.81
N LEU A 350 27.95 9.53 -4.02
CA LEU A 350 26.81 8.63 -4.22
C LEU A 350 26.95 7.78 -5.48
N TYR A 351 27.54 8.33 -6.54
CA TYR A 351 27.80 7.62 -7.80
C TYR A 351 28.75 6.43 -7.61
N HIS A 352 29.75 6.56 -6.73
CA HIS A 352 30.67 5.46 -6.41
C HIS A 352 29.99 4.27 -5.70
N HIS A 353 28.81 4.48 -5.09
CA HIS A 353 28.04 3.43 -4.40
C HIS A 353 26.89 2.87 -5.27
N MET A 354 26.91 3.12 -6.58
CA MET A 354 25.94 2.55 -7.52
C MET A 354 26.13 1.03 -7.66
N PRO A 355 25.03 0.24 -7.75
CA PRO A 355 25.12 -1.19 -8.03
C PRO A 355 25.80 -1.46 -9.37
N GLU A 356 26.71 -2.44 -9.42
CA GLU A 356 27.57 -2.74 -10.59
C GLU A 356 26.79 -3.04 -11.88
N ASN A 357 25.53 -3.50 -11.78
CA ASN A 357 24.67 -3.85 -12.92
C ASN A 357 24.05 -2.62 -13.63
N HIS A 358 24.09 -1.44 -13.02
CA HIS A 358 23.54 -0.19 -13.60
C HIS A 358 24.64 0.70 -14.21
N CYS A 359 25.82 0.11 -14.44
CA CYS A 359 27.04 0.77 -14.90
C CYS A 359 27.12 1.04 -16.41
N VAL A 360 26.00 1.29 -17.10
CA VAL A 360 26.04 1.80 -18.50
C VAL A 360 26.60 3.24 -18.56
N LEU A 361 26.75 3.88 -17.40
CA LEU A 361 27.18 5.26 -17.21
C LEU A 361 28.67 5.45 -16.89
N LYS A 362 29.46 4.37 -16.83
CA LYS A 362 30.85 4.39 -16.34
C LYS A 362 31.83 5.31 -17.11
N ASP A 363 31.50 5.70 -18.34
CA ASP A 363 32.40 6.50 -19.20
C ASP A 363 32.20 8.02 -19.09
N LEU A 364 31.41 8.49 -18.10
CA LEU A 364 31.22 9.92 -17.87
C LEU A 364 31.84 10.34 -16.53
N ASP A 365 32.95 11.08 -16.60
CA ASP A 365 33.60 11.74 -15.44
C ASP A 365 32.64 12.69 -14.67
N ARG A 366 31.49 13.04 -15.27
CA ARG A 366 30.37 13.77 -14.63
C ARG A 366 29.04 13.35 -15.23
N LEU A 367 28.08 12.93 -14.39
CA LEU A 367 26.72 12.63 -14.83
C LEU A 367 25.98 13.94 -15.20
N PRO A 368 25.55 14.15 -16.47
CA PRO A 368 24.73 15.30 -16.84
C PRO A 368 23.41 15.32 -16.05
N THR A 369 22.89 16.52 -15.75
CA THR A 369 21.59 16.70 -15.07
C THR A 369 20.41 16.05 -15.83
N GLU A 370 20.62 15.72 -17.11
CA GLU A 370 19.66 15.08 -18.00
C GLU A 370 19.55 13.55 -17.83
N MET A 371 20.54 12.88 -17.22
CA MET A 371 20.55 11.41 -17.06
C MET A 371 19.91 10.92 -15.75
N TRP A 372 19.57 11.85 -14.84
CA TRP A 372 18.96 11.58 -13.54
C TRP A 372 17.63 10.84 -13.58
N PRO A 373 16.70 11.17 -14.51
CA PRO A 373 15.42 10.48 -14.58
C PRO A 373 15.60 9.00 -14.91
N GLN A 374 16.57 8.69 -15.77
CA GLN A 374 16.88 7.31 -16.16
C GLN A 374 17.50 6.55 -14.98
N LEU A 375 18.48 7.15 -14.31
CA LEU A 375 19.12 6.54 -13.13
C LEU A 375 18.12 6.22 -12.01
N LEU A 376 17.22 7.16 -11.70
CA LEU A 376 16.18 6.94 -10.68
C LEU A 376 15.23 5.81 -11.09
N ARG A 377 14.87 5.70 -12.38
CA ARG A 377 14.05 4.60 -12.89
C ARG A 377 14.76 3.24 -12.77
N GLU A 378 16.03 3.15 -13.14
CA GLU A 378 16.84 1.93 -13.03
C GLU A 378 16.98 1.49 -11.55
N LEU A 379 17.32 2.41 -10.67
CA LEU A 379 17.42 2.12 -9.23
C LEU A 379 16.06 1.72 -8.63
N CYS A 380 14.97 2.40 -8.98
CA CYS A 380 13.62 2.02 -8.55
C CYS A 380 13.20 0.64 -9.10
N SER A 381 13.77 0.18 -10.20
CA SER A 381 13.51 -1.14 -10.78
C SER A 381 14.26 -2.26 -10.04
N THR A 382 15.22 -1.93 -9.18
CA THR A 382 15.97 -2.91 -8.39
C THR A 382 15.04 -3.62 -7.40
N PRO A 383 15.01 -4.97 -7.35
CA PRO A 383 14.15 -5.71 -6.43
C PRO A 383 14.58 -5.48 -4.99
N VAL A 384 13.60 -5.28 -4.10
CA VAL A 384 13.81 -5.11 -2.66
C VAL A 384 12.86 -6.08 -1.98
N PRO A 385 13.34 -7.03 -1.15
CA PRO A 385 12.48 -8.00 -0.48
C PRO A 385 11.41 -7.29 0.36
N THR A 386 10.15 -7.70 0.23
CA THR A 386 9.03 -7.08 0.96
C THR A 386 8.33 -8.03 1.93
N LEU A 387 8.42 -9.34 1.67
CA LEU A 387 7.72 -10.33 2.46
C LEU A 387 8.32 -10.43 3.87
N PHE A 388 7.45 -10.35 4.89
CA PHE A 388 7.83 -10.38 6.30
C PHE A 388 8.88 -9.33 6.70
N CYS A 389 8.77 -8.14 6.11
CA CYS A 389 9.69 -7.04 6.34
C CYS A 389 9.82 -6.69 7.86
N PRO A 390 11.05 -6.61 8.41
CA PRO A 390 11.27 -6.29 9.82
C PRO A 390 10.72 -4.92 10.22
N ARG A 391 10.24 -4.78 11.46
CA ARG A 391 9.70 -3.50 11.99
C ARG A 391 10.69 -2.33 11.89
N ILE A 392 11.98 -2.59 12.09
CA ILE A 392 13.04 -1.58 11.98
C ILE A 392 13.15 -1.02 10.55
N VAL A 393 12.94 -1.87 9.53
CA VAL A 393 12.91 -1.44 8.13
C VAL A 393 11.66 -0.59 7.87
N LEU A 394 10.49 -1.02 8.35
CA LEU A 394 9.24 -0.26 8.22
C LEU A 394 9.34 1.12 8.88
N GLU A 395 10.00 1.25 10.03
CA GLU A 395 10.21 2.54 10.70
C GLU A 395 11.01 3.51 9.82
N VAL A 396 12.11 3.06 9.20
CA VAL A 396 12.90 3.88 8.28
C VAL A 396 12.08 4.24 7.03
N LEU A 397 11.34 3.28 6.46
CA LEU A 397 10.49 3.51 5.29
C LEU A 397 9.44 4.61 5.54
N VAL A 398 8.85 4.67 6.74
CA VAL A 398 7.92 5.73 7.12
C VAL A 398 8.58 7.10 7.05
N VAL A 399 9.82 7.23 7.53
CA VAL A 399 10.55 8.51 7.47
C VAL A 399 10.92 8.85 6.02
N LEU A 400 11.44 7.90 5.23
CA LEU A 400 11.78 8.12 3.82
C LEU A 400 10.55 8.54 2.98
N ARG A 401 9.40 7.91 3.19
CA ARG A 401 8.12 8.32 2.56
C ARG A 401 7.68 9.71 2.97
N SER A 402 7.88 10.05 4.24
CA SER A 402 7.59 11.40 4.72
C SER A 402 8.47 12.44 4.01
N ILE A 403 9.77 12.17 3.83
CA ILE A 403 10.68 13.04 3.07
C ILE A 403 10.18 13.20 1.63
N GLY A 404 9.90 12.09 0.93
CA GLY A 404 9.40 12.11 -0.44
C GLY A 404 8.09 12.90 -0.59
N LYS A 405 7.16 12.76 0.37
CA LYS A 405 5.92 13.54 0.42
C LYS A 405 6.17 15.04 0.57
N GLN A 406 7.10 15.45 1.44
CA GLN A 406 7.46 16.86 1.57
C GLN A 406 8.15 17.39 0.31
N CYS A 407 9.06 16.64 -0.32
CA CYS A 407 9.66 17.01 -1.61
C CYS A 407 8.59 17.26 -2.69
N ARG A 408 7.59 16.38 -2.80
CA ARG A 408 6.47 16.54 -3.74
C ARG A 408 5.66 17.81 -3.43
N ARG A 409 5.45 18.12 -2.15
CA ARG A 409 4.75 19.33 -1.70
C ARG A 409 5.51 20.61 -2.03
N VAL A 410 6.84 20.63 -1.81
CA VAL A 410 7.71 21.73 -2.28
C VAL A 410 7.60 21.89 -3.79
N SER A 411 7.67 20.78 -4.54
CA SER A 411 7.50 20.77 -5.99
C SER A 411 6.20 21.45 -6.45
N SER A 412 5.07 21.03 -5.87
CA SER A 412 3.77 21.63 -6.16
C SER A 412 3.68 23.12 -5.79
N GLN A 413 4.19 23.52 -4.61
CA GLN A 413 4.18 24.92 -4.20
C GLN A 413 5.01 25.81 -5.12
N VAL A 414 6.19 25.35 -5.52
CA VAL A 414 7.06 26.09 -6.45
C VAL A 414 6.41 26.25 -7.80
N THR A 415 5.79 25.20 -8.36
CA THR A 415 5.10 25.28 -9.65
C THR A 415 3.97 26.32 -9.59
N VAL A 416 3.08 26.20 -8.60
CA VAL A 416 1.95 27.14 -8.43
C VAL A 416 2.43 28.57 -8.18
N ALA A 417 3.44 28.76 -7.32
CA ALA A 417 4.00 30.08 -7.04
C ALA A 417 4.64 30.70 -8.29
N SER A 418 5.36 29.91 -9.08
CA SER A 418 6.03 30.36 -10.30
C SER A 418 5.03 30.79 -11.37
N GLU A 419 4.00 29.99 -11.61
CA GLU A 419 2.91 30.32 -12.56
C GLU A 419 2.17 31.59 -12.14
N LEU A 420 1.82 31.71 -10.84
CA LEU A 420 1.15 32.89 -10.32
C LEU A 420 2.00 34.15 -10.47
N ARG A 421 3.29 34.08 -10.11
CA ARG A 421 4.21 35.23 -10.23
C ARG A 421 4.46 35.61 -11.68
N HIS A 422 4.59 34.63 -12.57
CA HIS A 422 4.71 34.87 -14.00
C HIS A 422 3.48 35.60 -14.54
N ARG A 423 2.27 35.13 -14.21
CA ARG A 423 1.02 35.81 -14.62
C ARG A 423 0.96 37.26 -14.13
N GLN A 424 1.26 37.49 -12.85
CA GLN A 424 1.29 38.84 -12.26
C GLN A 424 2.36 39.74 -12.91
N TRP A 425 3.47 39.16 -13.38
CA TRP A 425 4.49 39.88 -14.13
C TRP A 425 3.95 40.33 -15.50
N VAL A 426 3.35 39.41 -16.26
CA VAL A 426 2.76 39.67 -17.58
C VAL A 426 1.65 40.72 -17.50
N GLU A 427 0.77 40.60 -16.51
CA GLU A 427 -0.32 41.56 -16.24
C GLU A 427 0.18 42.90 -15.65
N ARG A 428 1.49 43.05 -15.41
CA ARG A 428 2.13 44.23 -14.80
C ARG A 428 1.58 44.62 -13.43
N THR A 429 1.03 43.65 -12.69
CA THR A 429 0.43 43.85 -11.36
C THR A 429 1.44 43.73 -10.21
N LEU A 430 2.69 43.30 -10.48
CA LEU A 430 3.75 43.20 -9.47
C LEU A 430 4.34 44.55 -9.07
N ARG A 431 4.25 44.87 -7.78
CA ARG A 431 4.96 46.00 -7.16
C ARG A 431 6.47 45.74 -7.08
N SER A 432 7.29 46.80 -7.01
CA SER A 432 8.77 46.71 -6.98
C SER A 432 9.32 45.65 -5.99
N ARG A 433 8.86 45.67 -4.72
CA ARG A 433 9.26 44.66 -3.71
C ARG A 433 8.89 43.22 -4.11
N GLN A 434 7.76 43.03 -4.79
CA GLN A 434 7.31 41.71 -5.25
C GLN A 434 8.14 41.22 -6.45
N ARG A 435 8.61 42.14 -7.31
CA ARG A 435 9.54 41.82 -8.41
C ARG A 435 10.89 41.35 -7.87
N GLN A 436 11.45 42.04 -6.86
CA GLN A 436 12.67 41.61 -6.18
C GLN A 436 12.51 40.25 -5.48
N ASN A 437 11.34 39.99 -4.90
CA ASN A 437 11.05 38.68 -4.31
C ASN A 437 10.92 37.59 -5.38
N TYR A 438 10.37 37.90 -6.56
CA TYR A 438 10.30 36.96 -7.68
C TYR A 438 11.69 36.58 -8.22
N LEU A 439 12.63 37.54 -8.29
CA LEU A 439 14.05 37.26 -8.59
C LEU A 439 14.68 36.28 -7.60
N ARG A 440 14.48 36.52 -6.29
CA ARG A 440 15.00 35.66 -5.21
C ARG A 440 14.38 34.27 -5.22
N MET A 441 13.09 34.18 -5.56
CA MET A 441 12.40 32.90 -5.75
C MET A 441 13.07 32.11 -6.87
N TRP A 442 13.32 32.74 -8.01
CA TRP A 442 13.93 32.07 -9.15
C TRP A 442 15.36 31.59 -8.88
N SER A 443 16.20 32.41 -8.25
CA SER A 443 17.55 31.97 -7.85
C SER A 443 17.50 30.78 -6.88
N SER A 444 16.53 30.79 -5.97
CA SER A 444 16.30 29.67 -5.03
C SER A 444 15.80 28.42 -5.75
N ILE A 445 14.92 28.55 -6.75
CA ILE A 445 14.42 27.42 -7.56
C ILE A 445 15.56 26.72 -8.29
N ARG A 446 16.47 27.49 -8.89
CA ARG A 446 17.67 26.94 -9.58
C ARG A 446 18.55 26.13 -8.65
N LEU A 447 18.70 26.55 -7.39
CA LEU A 447 19.41 25.79 -6.37
C LEU A 447 18.61 24.59 -5.86
N LEU A 448 17.32 24.77 -5.61
CA LEU A 448 16.47 23.72 -5.02
C LEU A 448 16.25 22.53 -5.97
N SER A 449 16.21 22.76 -7.28
CA SER A 449 16.01 21.68 -8.26
C SER A 449 17.04 20.55 -8.11
N PRO A 450 18.37 20.80 -8.22
CA PRO A 450 19.37 19.76 -8.03
C PRO A 450 19.43 19.22 -6.60
N VAL A 451 19.08 20.02 -5.58
CA VAL A 451 19.05 19.57 -4.18
C VAL A 451 17.93 18.56 -3.95
N LEU A 452 16.74 18.82 -4.48
CA LEU A 452 15.62 17.88 -4.38
C LEU A 452 15.92 16.61 -5.18
N SER A 453 16.51 16.70 -6.37
CA SER A 453 16.99 15.54 -7.13
C SER A 453 18.01 14.71 -6.36
N LEU A 454 18.97 15.36 -5.68
CA LEU A 454 19.95 14.69 -4.82
C LEU A 454 19.29 13.96 -3.65
N ILE A 455 18.28 14.57 -3.02
CA ILE A 455 17.50 13.93 -1.95
C ILE A 455 16.73 12.73 -2.49
N LEU A 456 16.11 12.84 -3.67
CA LEU A 456 15.43 11.71 -4.31
C LEU A 456 16.40 10.56 -4.60
N LEU A 457 17.60 10.85 -5.11
CA LEU A 457 18.64 9.84 -5.32
C LEU A 457 19.02 9.16 -4.00
N LEU A 458 19.28 9.96 -2.96
CA LEU A 458 19.60 9.44 -1.64
C LEU A 458 18.49 8.52 -1.11
N ILE A 459 17.22 8.91 -1.25
CA ILE A 459 16.08 8.07 -0.85
C ILE A 459 16.11 6.71 -1.55
N VAL A 460 16.33 6.68 -2.87
CA VAL A 460 16.31 5.41 -3.62
C VAL A 460 17.52 4.55 -3.29
N LEU A 461 18.71 5.14 -3.15
CA LEU A 461 19.90 4.38 -2.77
C LEU A 461 19.80 3.79 -1.36
N GLU A 462 19.26 4.56 -0.41
CA GLU A 462 18.95 4.05 0.93
C GLU A 462 17.86 2.98 0.90
N LEU A 463 16.86 3.11 0.01
CA LEU A 463 15.80 2.13 -0.18
C LEU A 463 16.31 0.79 -0.73
N VAL A 464 17.18 0.82 -1.74
CA VAL A 464 17.79 -0.40 -2.31
C VAL A 464 18.60 -1.14 -1.25
N ASN A 465 19.22 -0.41 -0.33
CA ASN A 465 20.04 -0.96 0.75
C ASN A 465 19.30 -1.03 2.10
N ILE A 466 17.97 -0.91 2.11
CA ILE A 466 17.20 -0.69 3.33
C ILE A 466 17.39 -1.78 4.39
N HIS A 467 17.57 -3.03 3.95
CA HIS A 467 17.77 -4.19 4.83
C HIS A 467 19.12 -4.18 5.57
N ALA A 468 20.10 -3.38 5.11
CA ALA A 468 21.35 -3.20 5.83
C ALA A 468 21.13 -2.59 7.23
N VAL A 469 19.98 -1.94 7.47
CA VAL A 469 19.61 -1.42 8.80
C VAL A 469 19.55 -2.50 9.86
N CYS A 470 19.20 -3.74 9.48
CA CYS A 470 19.13 -4.87 10.40
C CYS A 470 20.50 -5.26 10.98
N GLY A 471 21.60 -4.87 10.32
CA GLY A 471 22.96 -5.09 10.80
C GLY A 471 23.49 -4.02 11.76
N LYS A 472 22.77 -2.90 11.94
CA LYS A 472 23.19 -1.82 12.83
C LYS A 472 22.91 -2.17 14.30
N ASN A 473 23.85 -1.84 15.18
CA ASN A 473 23.57 -1.88 16.62
C ASN A 473 22.62 -0.75 17.04
N ALA A 474 22.09 -0.79 18.27
CA ALA A 474 21.10 0.17 18.75
C ALA A 474 21.57 1.64 18.66
N HIS A 475 22.85 1.90 18.92
CA HIS A 475 23.42 3.24 18.88
C HIS A 475 23.57 3.74 17.42
N GLU A 476 24.13 2.92 16.53
CA GLU A 476 24.24 3.22 15.10
C GLU A 476 22.87 3.44 14.45
N TYR A 477 21.88 2.63 14.82
CA TYR A 477 20.51 2.77 14.36
C TYR A 477 19.92 4.12 14.79
N GLN A 478 20.07 4.50 16.07
CA GLN A 478 19.60 5.80 16.55
C GLN A 478 20.30 6.98 15.87
N GLN A 479 21.61 6.88 15.62
CA GLN A 479 22.35 7.91 14.88
C GLN A 479 21.85 8.04 13.44
N TYR A 480 21.66 6.91 12.75
CA TYR A 480 21.10 6.87 11.40
C TYR A 480 19.68 7.45 11.34
N LEU A 481 18.81 7.05 12.26
CA LEU A 481 17.43 7.56 12.31
C LEU A 481 17.40 9.07 12.60
N LYS A 482 18.27 9.58 13.48
CA LYS A 482 18.44 11.03 13.71
C LYS A 482 18.89 11.75 12.45
N PHE A 483 19.79 11.16 11.68
CA PHE A 483 20.22 11.70 10.39
C PHE A 483 19.05 11.78 9.39
N VAL A 484 18.34 10.69 9.14
CA VAL A 484 17.21 10.69 8.20
C VAL A 484 16.10 11.65 8.66
N LYS A 485 15.81 11.72 9.96
CA LYS A 485 14.86 12.70 10.54
C LYS A 485 15.34 14.14 10.37
N SER A 486 16.65 14.41 10.31
CA SER A 486 17.16 15.75 10.03
C SER A 486 16.90 16.18 8.58
N ILE A 487 16.93 15.23 7.63
CA ILE A 487 16.53 15.48 6.23
C ILE A 487 15.03 15.75 6.17
N LEU A 488 14.21 14.99 6.92
CA LEU A 488 12.77 15.26 7.03
C LEU A 488 12.49 16.66 7.59
N GLN A 489 13.15 17.04 8.68
CA GLN A 489 12.99 18.37 9.26
C GLN A 489 13.38 19.47 8.27
N TYR A 490 14.42 19.24 7.47
CA TYR A 490 14.81 20.17 6.39
C TYR A 490 13.71 20.30 5.34
N THR A 491 13.15 19.19 4.83
CA THR A 491 12.10 19.25 3.80
C THR A 491 10.78 19.82 4.34
N GLU A 492 10.45 19.60 5.60
CA GLU A 492 9.32 20.28 6.27
C GLU A 492 9.53 21.79 6.38
N ASN A 493 10.74 22.22 6.72
CA ASN A 493 11.09 23.64 6.76
C ASN A 493 11.05 24.28 5.38
N LEU A 494 11.50 23.56 4.33
CA LEU A 494 11.35 24.01 2.95
C LEU A 494 9.88 24.26 2.62
N VAL A 495 8.99 23.30 2.87
CA VAL A 495 7.54 23.45 2.65
C VAL A 495 6.99 24.69 3.35
N ALA A 496 7.45 24.97 4.57
CA ALA A 496 7.04 26.17 5.28
C ALA A 496 7.56 27.43 4.57
N TYR A 497 8.82 27.46 4.13
CA TYR A 497 9.47 28.64 3.55
C TYR A 497 8.98 28.95 2.13
N THR A 498 8.69 27.91 1.34
CA THR A 498 8.14 28.02 -0.03
C THR A 498 6.63 28.23 -0.07
N SER A 499 5.97 28.24 1.09
CA SER A 499 4.55 28.59 1.17
C SER A 499 4.28 30.04 0.78
N TYR A 500 3.10 30.30 0.22
CA TYR A 500 2.65 31.65 -0.13
C TYR A 500 2.66 32.61 1.07
N GLU A 501 2.33 32.11 2.26
CA GLU A 501 2.23 32.89 3.50
C GLU A 501 3.60 33.37 4.00
N LYS A 502 4.60 32.49 4.03
CA LYS A 502 5.93 32.83 4.55
C LYS A 502 6.81 33.46 3.48
N ASN A 503 6.84 32.90 2.28
CA ASN A 503 7.53 33.46 1.11
C ASN A 503 9.02 33.80 1.37
N LYS A 504 9.72 32.93 2.12
CA LYS A 504 11.07 33.13 2.67
C LYS A 504 12.18 32.53 1.79
N TRP A 505 12.28 33.00 0.56
CA TRP A 505 13.21 32.42 -0.44
C TRP A 505 14.69 32.64 -0.11
N ASN A 506 15.06 33.76 0.51
CA ASN A 506 16.46 34.00 0.86
C ASN A 506 16.94 33.04 1.96
N GLU A 507 16.11 32.85 2.99
CA GLU A 507 16.41 31.98 4.11
C GLU A 507 16.47 30.50 3.70
N THR A 508 15.88 30.16 2.55
CA THR A 508 15.98 28.82 1.97
C THR A 508 17.41 28.47 1.59
N ILE A 509 18.21 29.41 1.06
CA ILE A 509 19.59 29.14 0.64
C ILE A 509 20.45 28.71 1.85
N ASN A 510 20.37 29.45 2.96
CA ASN A 510 21.15 29.16 4.17
C ASN A 510 20.67 27.85 4.84
N LEU A 511 19.37 27.60 4.81
CA LEU A 511 18.77 26.36 5.27
C LEU A 511 19.29 25.16 4.44
N THR A 512 19.34 25.32 3.12
CA THR A 512 19.87 24.33 2.17
C THR A 512 21.35 24.07 2.40
N HIS A 513 22.17 25.11 2.53
CA HIS A 513 23.61 24.97 2.80
C HIS A 513 23.87 24.16 4.08
N THR A 514 23.14 24.49 5.16
CA THR A 514 23.24 23.78 6.44
C THR A 514 22.85 22.31 6.32
N ALA A 515 21.80 22.00 5.55
CA ALA A 515 21.36 20.64 5.32
C ALA A 515 22.37 19.84 4.49
N LEU A 516 22.88 20.40 3.40
CA LEU A 516 23.90 19.78 2.55
C LEU A 516 25.18 19.48 3.32
N LEU A 517 25.65 20.40 4.17
CA LEU A 517 26.80 20.14 5.04
C LEU A 517 26.56 18.96 5.97
N LYS A 518 25.38 18.87 6.61
CA LYS A 518 25.04 17.73 7.47
C LYS A 518 25.00 16.41 6.69
N MET A 519 24.44 16.43 5.48
CA MET A 519 24.39 15.25 4.62
C MET A 519 25.78 14.81 4.19
N TRP A 520 26.62 15.75 3.76
CA TRP A 520 28.02 15.49 3.39
C TRP A 520 28.82 14.93 4.57
N THR A 521 28.79 15.58 5.74
CA THR A 521 29.52 15.12 6.94
C THR A 521 29.08 13.73 7.40
N PHE A 522 27.79 13.40 7.28
CA PHE A 522 27.31 12.05 7.61
C PHE A 522 27.76 11.01 6.57
N SER A 523 27.81 11.40 5.29
CA SER A 523 28.33 10.59 4.20
C SER A 523 29.82 10.27 4.37
N GLU A 524 30.65 11.28 4.69
CA GLU A 524 32.10 11.11 4.92
C GLU A 524 32.41 10.11 6.04
N LYS A 525 31.54 10.03 7.06
CA LYS A 525 31.66 9.07 8.16
C LYS A 525 31.29 7.64 7.76
N LYS A 526 30.84 7.41 6.52
CA LYS A 526 30.40 6.12 5.98
C LYS A 526 29.28 5.46 6.79
N GLN A 527 28.34 6.26 7.32
CA GLN A 527 27.31 5.78 8.25
C GLN A 527 25.93 5.51 7.61
N MET A 528 25.71 5.95 6.37
CA MET A 528 24.51 5.67 5.57
C MET A 528 24.38 4.18 5.21
N LEU A 529 23.18 3.72 4.83
CA LEU A 529 22.96 2.30 4.50
C LEU A 529 23.69 1.88 3.23
N ILE A 530 23.81 2.79 2.26
CA ILE A 530 24.58 2.58 1.04
C ILE A 530 26.03 2.16 1.29
N HIS A 531 26.65 2.67 2.37
CA HIS A 531 28.03 2.36 2.73
C HIS A 531 28.18 1.00 3.41
N LEU A 532 27.08 0.48 3.98
CA LEU A 532 27.03 -0.83 4.62
C LEU A 532 26.65 -1.95 3.65
N ALA A 533 26.29 -1.60 2.42
CA ALA A 533 26.04 -2.54 1.35
C ALA A 533 27.32 -3.36 1.11
N LYS A 534 27.32 -4.63 1.50
CA LYS A 534 28.40 -5.55 1.14
C LYS A 534 28.45 -5.60 -0.39
N LYS A 535 29.60 -5.27 -1.00
CA LYS A 535 29.86 -5.61 -2.42
C LYS A 535 29.46 -7.06 -2.62
N SER A 536 28.56 -7.31 -3.56
CA SER A 536 27.83 -8.57 -3.65
C SER A 536 28.78 -9.77 -3.65
N THR A 537 28.90 -10.46 -2.52
CA THR A 537 29.33 -11.86 -2.56
C THR A 537 28.12 -12.62 -3.05
N SER A 538 28.19 -13.02 -4.32
CA SER A 538 27.31 -14.05 -4.86
C SER A 538 27.21 -15.22 -3.87
N LYS A 539 26.01 -15.80 -3.79
CA LYS A 539 25.65 -17.05 -3.10
C LYS A 539 25.33 -16.97 -1.60
N VAL A 540 24.06 -17.36 -1.35
CA VAL A 540 23.59 -18.23 -0.24
C VAL A 540 23.06 -17.51 1.00
N LEU A 541 21.72 -17.48 1.14
CA LEU A 541 21.00 -18.36 2.08
C LEU A 541 19.48 -18.35 1.82
N LEU A 542 18.94 -19.57 1.80
CA LEU A 542 17.56 -20.02 1.61
C LEU A 542 16.55 -19.42 2.60
#